data_AF-D8Q4E4-F1
#
_entry.id   AF-D8Q4E4-F1
#
_cell.length_a   1.000
_cell.length_b   1.000
_cell.length_c   1.000
_cell.angle_alpha   90.00
_cell.angle_beta   90.00
_cell.angle_gamma   90.00
#
_symmetry.space_group_name_H-M   'P 1'
#
loop_
_entity.id
_entity.type
_entity.pdbx_description
1 polymer ?
#
loop_
_entity_poly.entity_id
_entity_poly.type
_entity_poly.pdbx_seq_one_letter_code
_entity_poly.pdbx_strand_id
1 'polypeptide(L)'
;MYVYCGKITWLQQAENECITFVFPAGLALKDPVCAYWQWSDQAKTNNHQYGTINTVDKTDVAYKISFVCTDYLFDAEFTSNLRSMTIKMYTASQPVPSVSTLTLYTTSLTLVPSTKVYTGKFNWWTHATNEMMTLVLPNGISAGAPVGLYFQFTVNWKNLPKTLYCVNSTFHTVQISAGQIKASFNSAYYMFDAIIYPGTKNAKVTMRENQMDRSFDLVQNDWRQAHRKKAL
;
A
#
# COMPACT_ATOMS: atom_id res chain seq x y z
N MET A 1 4.98 -11.81 5.46
CA MET A 1 4.34 -10.64 4.85
C MET A 1 5.05 -10.23 3.57
N TYR A 2 4.30 -9.87 2.54
CA TYR A 2 4.80 -9.24 1.30
C TYR A 2 4.07 -7.94 1.00
N VAL A 3 4.78 -6.92 0.53
CA VAL A 3 4.19 -5.68 0.01
C VAL A 3 4.71 -5.41 -1.39
N TYR A 4 3.80 -5.43 -2.35
CA TYR A 4 4.07 -5.12 -3.74
C TYR A 4 3.50 -3.76 -4.07
N CYS A 5 4.26 -2.94 -4.77
CA CYS A 5 3.81 -1.64 -5.26
C CYS A 5 4.12 -1.49 -6.74
N GLY A 6 3.23 -0.86 -7.46
CA GLY A 6 3.38 -0.60 -8.88
C GLY A 6 2.31 0.35 -9.39
N LYS A 7 1.97 0.20 -10.66
CA LYS A 7 0.98 1.01 -11.34
C LYS A 7 -0.22 0.17 -11.73
N ILE A 8 -1.38 0.80 -11.80
CA ILE A 8 -2.57 0.20 -12.38
C ILE A 8 -3.22 1.16 -13.37
N THR A 9 -3.68 0.58 -14.47
CA THR A 9 -4.62 1.22 -15.39
C THR A 9 -5.87 0.37 -15.40
N TRP A 10 -7.04 0.93 -15.14
CA TRP A 10 -8.30 0.19 -15.15
C TRP A 10 -9.35 0.98 -15.92
N LEU A 11 -9.56 0.58 -17.18
CA LEU A 11 -10.45 1.25 -18.11
C LEU A 11 -10.17 2.77 -18.12
N GLN A 12 -11.22 3.58 -18.01
CA GLN A 12 -11.12 5.04 -17.85
C GLN A 12 -11.15 5.49 -16.38
N GLN A 13 -11.25 4.54 -15.44
CA GLN A 13 -11.44 4.84 -14.02
C GLN A 13 -10.12 5.05 -13.27
N ALA A 14 -9.05 4.38 -13.69
CA ALA A 14 -7.70 4.60 -13.18
C ALA A 14 -6.71 4.64 -14.35
N GLU A 15 -5.89 5.68 -14.42
CA GLU A 15 -4.89 5.89 -15.45
C GLU A 15 -3.50 6.02 -14.79
N ASN A 16 -2.72 4.95 -14.87
CA ASN A 16 -1.36 4.89 -14.33
C ASN A 16 -1.27 5.28 -12.84
N GLU A 17 -2.25 4.83 -12.05
CA GLU A 17 -2.36 5.14 -10.62
C GLU A 17 -1.50 4.21 -9.77
N CYS A 18 -1.00 4.71 -8.64
CA CYS A 18 -0.25 3.90 -7.69
C CYS A 18 -1.16 2.84 -7.08
N ILE A 19 -0.74 1.58 -7.15
CA ILE A 19 -1.40 0.47 -6.46
C ILE A 19 -0.43 -0.22 -5.51
N THR A 20 -0.90 -0.53 -4.31
CA THR A 20 -0.15 -1.28 -3.30
C THR A 20 -0.96 -2.52 -2.91
N PHE A 21 -0.36 -3.70 -3.04
CA PHE A 21 -0.88 -4.93 -2.46
C PHE A 21 -0.12 -5.27 -1.19
N VAL A 22 -0.87 -5.63 -0.14
CA VAL A 22 -0.31 -6.09 1.13
C VAL A 22 -0.84 -7.49 1.41
N PHE A 23 0.09 -8.42 1.56
CA PHE A 23 -0.12 -9.81 1.95
C PHE A 23 0.38 -9.99 3.40
N PRO A 24 -0.44 -9.67 4.42
CA PRO A 24 -0.03 -9.67 5.84
C PRO A 24 0.50 -11.03 6.32
N ALA A 25 -0.18 -12.11 5.96
CA ALA A 25 0.16 -13.46 6.43
C ALA A 25 1.05 -14.22 5.44
N GLY A 26 1.05 -13.89 4.15
CA GLY A 26 1.79 -14.67 3.16
C GLY A 26 0.98 -14.86 1.90
N LEU A 27 1.33 -15.91 1.15
CA LEU A 27 0.75 -16.22 -0.15
C LEU A 27 0.07 -17.60 -0.15
N ALA A 28 -0.29 -18.12 1.03
CA ALA A 28 -0.96 -19.41 1.17
C ALA A 28 -2.48 -19.29 1.00
N LEU A 29 -3.14 -20.43 0.76
CA LEU A 29 -4.59 -20.48 0.63
C LEU A 29 -5.26 -19.89 1.89
N LYS A 30 -6.27 -19.04 1.68
CA LYS A 30 -6.99 -18.28 2.72
C LYS A 30 -6.18 -17.19 3.44
N ASP A 31 -4.90 -16.97 3.11
CA ASP A 31 -4.19 -15.80 3.65
C ASP A 31 -4.91 -14.51 3.24
N PRO A 32 -4.92 -13.47 4.10
CA PRO A 32 -5.56 -12.21 3.78
C PRO A 32 -4.75 -11.49 2.69
N VAL A 33 -5.46 -10.71 1.87
CA VAL A 33 -4.88 -9.77 0.91
C VAL A 33 -5.61 -8.45 0.99
N CYS A 34 -4.85 -7.35 0.89
CA CYS A 34 -5.39 -6.01 0.78
C CYS A 34 -4.84 -5.33 -0.47
N ALA A 35 -5.67 -4.57 -1.16
CA ALA A 35 -5.29 -3.78 -2.32
C ALA A 35 -5.69 -2.31 -2.10
N TYR A 36 -4.78 -1.40 -2.42
CA TYR A 36 -4.92 0.03 -2.18
C TYR A 36 -4.55 0.81 -3.44
N TRP A 37 -5.47 1.59 -3.97
CA TRP A 37 -5.21 2.48 -5.10
C TRP A 37 -6.17 3.66 -5.03
N GLN A 38 -6.12 4.55 -6.01
CA GLN A 38 -7.14 5.59 -6.17
C GLN A 38 -7.66 5.61 -7.60
N TRP A 39 -8.86 6.16 -7.79
CA TRP A 39 -9.37 6.47 -9.12
C TRP A 39 -8.70 7.73 -9.68
N SER A 40 -8.78 7.88 -11.00
CA SER A 40 -8.37 9.08 -11.75
C SER A 40 -9.56 10.02 -12.01
N ASP A 41 -10.67 9.83 -11.29
CA ASP A 41 -11.77 10.78 -11.26
C ASP A 41 -11.31 12.13 -10.67
N GLN A 42 -12.13 13.18 -10.84
CA GLN A 42 -11.77 14.52 -10.34
C GLN A 42 -11.50 14.54 -8.83
N ALA A 43 -12.23 13.72 -8.06
CA ALA A 43 -12.05 13.58 -6.62
C ALA A 43 -10.80 12.75 -6.24
N LYS A 44 -10.24 12.01 -7.19
CA LYS A 44 -9.20 10.99 -7.03
C LYS A 44 -9.50 10.02 -5.91
N THR A 45 -10.71 9.50 -5.85
CA THR A 45 -11.19 8.80 -4.64
C THR A 45 -10.29 7.60 -4.28
N ASN A 46 -9.80 7.54 -3.03
CA ASN A 46 -9.02 6.40 -2.56
C ASN A 46 -9.92 5.15 -2.50
N ASN A 47 -9.47 4.06 -3.11
CA ASN A 47 -10.10 2.77 -3.05
C ASN A 47 -9.25 1.78 -2.26
N HIS A 48 -9.92 1.00 -1.42
CA HIS A 48 -9.30 -0.06 -0.64
C HIS A 48 -10.18 -1.29 -0.72
N GLN A 49 -9.54 -2.44 -0.97
CA GLN A 49 -10.21 -3.71 -1.10
C GLN A 49 -9.55 -4.74 -0.21
N TYR A 50 -10.37 -5.64 0.31
CA TYR A 50 -9.94 -6.71 1.20
C TYR A 50 -10.47 -8.02 0.65
N GLY A 51 -9.64 -9.06 0.73
CA GLY A 51 -9.96 -10.38 0.26
C GLY A 51 -9.15 -11.44 0.97
N THR A 52 -9.29 -12.66 0.49
CA THR A 52 -8.47 -13.80 0.91
C THR A 52 -8.05 -14.57 -0.33
N ILE A 53 -6.90 -15.23 -0.27
CA ILE A 53 -6.43 -16.06 -1.38
C ILE A 53 -7.38 -17.24 -1.58
N ASN A 54 -7.94 -17.33 -2.79
CA ASN A 54 -8.93 -18.33 -3.18
C ASN A 54 -8.29 -19.57 -3.80
N THR A 55 -7.19 -19.40 -4.52
CA THR A 55 -6.45 -20.48 -5.17
C THR A 55 -4.95 -20.25 -5.01
N VAL A 56 -4.20 -21.35 -4.95
CA VAL A 56 -2.74 -21.34 -4.99
C VAL A 56 -2.32 -22.45 -5.95
N ASP A 57 -1.58 -22.08 -6.98
CA ASP A 57 -0.95 -23.00 -7.91
C ASP A 57 0.56 -22.76 -7.87
N LYS A 58 1.28 -23.69 -7.24
CA LYS A 58 2.73 -23.62 -7.08
C LYS A 58 3.36 -24.85 -7.72
N THR A 59 4.11 -24.61 -8.77
CA THR A 59 4.92 -25.59 -9.49
C THR A 59 6.40 -25.21 -9.37
N ASP A 60 7.29 -26.05 -9.90
CA ASP A 60 8.73 -25.76 -9.92
C ASP A 60 9.08 -24.52 -10.78
N VAL A 61 8.19 -24.14 -11.70
CA VAL A 61 8.43 -23.07 -12.68
C VAL A 61 7.55 -21.85 -12.49
N ALA A 62 6.46 -21.96 -11.73
CA ALA A 62 5.50 -20.88 -11.55
C ALA A 62 4.88 -20.88 -10.16
N TYR A 63 4.66 -19.69 -9.60
CA TYR A 63 3.81 -19.47 -8.44
C TYR A 63 2.71 -18.52 -8.86
N LYS A 64 1.47 -19.02 -8.82
CA LYS A 64 0.25 -18.27 -9.13
C LYS A 64 -0.73 -18.33 -7.96
N ILE A 65 -1.46 -17.24 -7.75
CA ILE A 65 -2.60 -17.19 -6.84
C ILE A 65 -3.75 -16.46 -7.51
N SER A 66 -4.97 -16.78 -7.12
CA SER A 66 -6.13 -15.95 -7.43
C SER A 66 -6.84 -15.53 -6.15
N PHE A 67 -7.41 -14.33 -6.16
CA PHE A 67 -8.17 -13.81 -5.03
C PHE A 67 -9.26 -12.84 -5.49
N VAL A 68 -10.31 -12.75 -4.69
CA VAL A 68 -11.44 -11.84 -4.91
C VAL A 68 -11.44 -10.74 -3.86
N CYS A 69 -11.64 -9.52 -4.32
CA CYS A 69 -11.62 -8.28 -3.56
C CYS A 69 -12.88 -7.48 -3.91
N THR A 70 -13.96 -7.74 -3.17
CA THR A 70 -15.33 -7.28 -3.50
C THR A 70 -15.74 -7.68 -4.93
N ASP A 71 -15.81 -6.73 -5.87
CA ASP A 71 -16.27 -6.96 -7.25
C ASP A 71 -15.13 -7.26 -8.23
N TYR A 72 -13.89 -7.21 -7.75
CA TYR A 72 -12.69 -7.38 -8.55
C TYR A 72 -12.07 -8.75 -8.32
N LEU A 73 -11.78 -9.44 -9.41
CA LEU A 73 -11.04 -10.68 -9.44
C LEU A 73 -9.60 -10.38 -9.85
N PHE A 74 -8.68 -11.05 -9.18
CA PHE A 74 -7.26 -10.92 -9.43
C PHE A 74 -6.63 -12.28 -9.64
N ASP A 75 -5.88 -12.42 -10.74
CA ASP A 75 -4.88 -13.48 -10.91
C ASP A 75 -3.51 -12.85 -10.79
N ALA A 76 -2.68 -13.39 -9.91
CA ALA A 76 -1.32 -12.94 -9.70
C ALA A 76 -0.33 -14.06 -10.04
N GLU A 77 0.70 -13.72 -10.81
CA GLU A 77 1.81 -14.59 -11.15
C GLU A 77 3.11 -13.96 -10.68
N PHE A 78 3.89 -14.73 -9.91
CA PHE A 78 5.14 -14.26 -9.32
C PHE A 78 6.34 -14.77 -10.11
N THR A 79 7.38 -13.94 -10.16
CA THR A 79 8.70 -14.44 -10.57
C THR A 79 9.20 -15.48 -9.56
N SER A 80 10.09 -16.38 -9.99
CA SER A 80 10.64 -17.45 -9.14
C SER A 80 11.29 -16.94 -7.84
N ASN A 81 11.86 -15.73 -7.87
CA ASN A 81 12.45 -15.05 -6.71
C ASN A 81 11.47 -14.16 -5.93
N LEU A 82 10.18 -14.18 -6.29
CA LEU A 82 9.10 -13.36 -5.74
C LEU A 82 9.30 -11.84 -5.81
N ARG A 83 10.34 -11.35 -6.50
CA ARG A 83 10.65 -9.91 -6.56
C ARG A 83 9.68 -9.12 -7.42
N SER A 84 8.96 -9.78 -8.31
CA SER A 84 7.95 -9.16 -9.16
C SER A 84 6.68 -10.00 -9.17
N MET A 85 5.54 -9.31 -9.26
CA MET A 85 4.21 -9.89 -9.38
C MET A 85 3.51 -9.26 -10.57
N THR A 86 3.13 -10.07 -11.54
CA THR A 86 2.21 -9.67 -12.61
C THR A 86 0.80 -9.92 -12.14
N ILE A 87 -0.03 -8.88 -12.05
CA ILE A 87 -1.44 -8.98 -11.70
C ILE A 87 -2.29 -8.79 -12.95
N LYS A 88 -3.36 -9.59 -13.03
CA LYS A 88 -4.47 -9.43 -13.96
C LYS A 88 -5.69 -9.09 -13.13
N MET A 89 -6.27 -7.91 -13.36
CA MET A 89 -7.49 -7.46 -12.70
C MET A 89 -8.65 -7.53 -13.69
N TYR A 90 -9.78 -8.07 -13.28
CA TYR A 90 -10.99 -8.17 -14.11
C TYR A 90 -12.25 -8.22 -13.23
N THR A 91 -13.43 -8.11 -13.84
CA THR A 91 -14.72 -8.32 -13.17
C THR A 91 -15.54 -9.35 -13.95
N ALA A 92 -16.63 -9.83 -13.36
CA ALA A 92 -17.55 -10.72 -14.09
C ALA A 92 -18.17 -10.05 -15.33
N SER A 93 -18.40 -8.74 -15.28
CA SER A 93 -18.94 -7.95 -16.39
C SER A 93 -17.87 -7.47 -17.39
N GLN A 94 -16.60 -7.43 -16.97
CA GLN A 94 -15.47 -7.01 -17.80
C GLN A 94 -14.37 -8.10 -17.74
N PRO A 95 -14.51 -9.18 -18.55
CA PRO A 95 -13.65 -10.36 -18.45
C PRO A 95 -12.27 -10.16 -19.08
N VAL A 96 -12.07 -9.13 -19.91
CA VAL A 96 -10.76 -8.79 -20.46
C VAL A 96 -9.94 -8.12 -19.35
N PRO A 97 -8.84 -8.74 -18.89
CA PRO A 97 -8.13 -8.23 -17.73
C PRO A 97 -7.24 -7.04 -18.09
N SER A 98 -7.15 -6.10 -17.16
CA SER A 98 -6.01 -5.19 -17.14
C SER A 98 -4.81 -5.88 -16.50
N VAL A 99 -3.64 -5.69 -17.10
CA VAL A 99 -2.40 -6.33 -16.65
C VAL A 99 -1.46 -5.27 -16.09
N SER A 100 -0.82 -5.57 -14.97
CA SER A 100 0.19 -4.69 -14.38
C SER A 100 1.29 -5.48 -13.70
N THR A 101 2.51 -4.96 -13.73
CA THR A 101 3.66 -5.56 -13.05
C THR A 101 4.03 -4.72 -11.85
N LEU A 102 4.10 -5.35 -10.68
CA LEU A 102 4.42 -4.72 -9.41
C LEU A 102 5.72 -5.28 -8.86
N THR A 103 6.50 -4.41 -8.22
CA THR A 103 7.77 -4.77 -7.60
C THR A 103 7.56 -5.04 -6.11
N LEU A 104 8.23 -6.07 -5.59
CA LEU A 104 8.31 -6.33 -4.16
C LEU A 104 9.16 -5.25 -3.50
N TYR A 105 8.56 -4.51 -2.55
CA TYR A 105 9.29 -3.50 -1.78
C TYR A 105 9.57 -3.94 -0.36
N THR A 106 8.62 -4.62 0.29
CA THR A 106 8.80 -5.11 1.67
C THR A 106 8.55 -6.60 1.73
N THR A 107 9.48 -7.32 2.34
CA THR A 107 9.31 -8.71 2.75
C THR A 107 9.67 -8.85 4.23
N SER A 108 8.85 -9.59 4.96
CA SER A 108 9.11 -9.94 6.34
C SER A 108 8.74 -11.41 6.53
N LEU A 109 9.72 -12.23 6.90
CA LEU A 109 9.55 -13.67 7.05
C LEU A 109 8.78 -14.04 8.33
N THR A 110 8.71 -13.13 9.30
CA THR A 110 7.79 -13.27 10.43
C THR A 110 6.36 -13.09 9.90
N LEU A 111 5.50 -14.08 10.13
CA LEU A 111 4.06 -13.94 9.91
C LEU A 111 3.58 -12.82 10.83
N VAL A 112 3.12 -11.68 10.29
CA VAL A 112 2.73 -10.54 11.11
C VAL A 112 1.23 -10.28 11.03
N PRO A 113 0.40 -11.02 11.80
CA PRO A 113 -1.03 -10.74 11.91
C PRO A 113 -1.31 -9.37 12.56
N SER A 114 -0.29 -8.66 13.07
CA SER A 114 -0.44 -7.32 13.63
C SER A 114 -0.28 -6.18 12.61
N THR A 115 0.01 -6.48 11.33
CA THR A 115 0.21 -5.47 10.27
C THR A 115 -0.90 -4.43 10.28
N LYS A 116 -0.55 -3.15 10.29
CA LYS A 116 -1.49 -2.02 10.16
C LYS A 116 -1.22 -1.31 8.85
N VAL A 117 -2.28 -0.95 8.15
CA VAL A 117 -2.18 -0.14 6.93
C VAL A 117 -3.01 1.10 7.10
N TYR A 118 -2.42 2.25 6.79
CA TYR A 118 -3.07 3.54 6.80
C TYR A 118 -3.01 4.13 5.41
N THR A 119 -4.07 4.78 4.98
CA THR A 119 -4.11 5.47 3.70
C THR A 119 -4.59 6.90 3.88
N GLY A 120 -4.05 7.83 3.10
CA GLY A 120 -4.45 9.22 3.14
C GLY A 120 -4.24 9.92 1.81
N LYS A 121 -4.37 11.24 1.83
CA LYS A 121 -4.09 12.11 0.70
C LYS A 121 -2.72 12.75 0.81
N PHE A 122 -2.03 12.79 -0.30
CA PHE A 122 -0.70 13.33 -0.47
C PHE A 122 -0.74 14.56 -1.37
N ASN A 123 -0.33 15.68 -0.80
CA ASN A 123 -0.22 16.97 -1.48
C ASN A 123 1.17 17.55 -1.19
N TRP A 124 2.05 17.54 -2.18
CA TRP A 124 3.42 18.01 -2.03
C TRP A 124 3.71 19.11 -3.03
N TRP A 125 3.43 20.34 -2.59
CA TRP A 125 3.65 21.57 -3.36
C TRP A 125 3.08 21.46 -4.78
N THR A 126 3.92 21.62 -5.80
CA THR A 126 3.57 21.49 -7.22
C THR A 126 3.80 20.08 -7.77
N HIS A 127 4.37 19.17 -6.97
CA HIS A 127 4.80 17.84 -7.42
C HIS A 127 3.74 16.76 -7.17
N ALA A 128 2.85 16.96 -6.21
CA ALA A 128 1.74 16.04 -5.97
C ALA A 128 0.47 16.79 -5.62
N THR A 129 -0.60 16.51 -6.36
CA THR A 129 -1.94 17.03 -6.14
C THR A 129 -2.90 15.86 -5.95
N ASN A 130 -3.41 15.74 -4.73
CA ASN A 130 -4.43 14.80 -4.30
C ASN A 130 -4.10 13.33 -4.62
N GLU A 131 -2.81 12.97 -4.51
CA GLU A 131 -2.34 11.61 -4.70
C GLU A 131 -2.63 10.74 -3.47
N MET A 132 -2.64 9.42 -3.63
CA MET A 132 -2.80 8.49 -2.52
C MET A 132 -1.45 8.21 -1.88
N MET A 133 -1.44 8.13 -0.55
CA MET A 133 -0.32 7.61 0.23
C MET A 133 -0.78 6.42 1.05
N THR A 134 0.04 5.37 1.07
CA THR A 134 -0.17 4.14 1.84
C THR A 134 1.00 3.92 2.79
N LEU A 135 0.75 4.00 4.09
CA LEU A 135 1.68 3.67 5.15
C LEU A 135 1.41 2.24 5.63
N VAL A 136 2.41 1.37 5.57
CA VAL A 136 2.34 -0.01 6.04
C VAL A 136 3.28 -0.18 7.23
N LEU A 137 2.71 -0.64 8.34
CA LEU A 137 3.42 -0.94 9.58
C LEU A 137 3.34 -2.46 9.82
N PRO A 138 4.33 -3.25 9.37
CA PRO A 138 4.28 -4.70 9.46
C PRO A 138 4.14 -5.17 10.90
N ASN A 139 4.98 -4.66 11.82
CA ASN A 139 5.03 -5.13 13.21
C ASN A 139 4.91 -3.99 14.23
N GLY A 140 3.95 -3.09 14.02
CA GLY A 140 3.76 -1.94 14.91
C GLY A 140 4.88 -0.90 14.81
N ILE A 141 5.13 -0.18 15.91
CA ILE A 141 6.11 0.91 15.97
C ILE A 141 7.01 0.70 17.18
N SER A 142 8.25 0.33 16.89
CA SER A 142 9.37 0.29 17.83
C SER A 142 10.65 0.61 17.08
N ALA A 143 11.72 0.95 17.80
CA ALA A 143 13.02 1.19 17.17
C ALA A 143 13.47 -0.07 16.41
N GLY A 144 13.90 0.11 15.17
CA GLY A 144 14.27 -0.98 14.26
C GLY A 144 13.09 -1.73 13.61
N ALA A 145 11.84 -1.44 13.99
CA ALA A 145 10.69 -2.05 13.33
C ALA A 145 10.59 -1.57 11.86
N PRO A 146 10.24 -2.46 10.92
CA PRO A 146 10.10 -2.10 9.52
C PRO A 146 8.93 -1.13 9.29
N VAL A 147 9.06 -0.28 8.28
CA VAL A 147 8.01 0.65 7.83
C VAL A 147 8.07 0.80 6.32
N GLY A 148 6.90 0.76 5.69
CA GLY A 148 6.73 1.03 4.26
C GLY A 148 5.89 2.28 4.04
N LEU A 149 6.31 3.17 3.14
CA LEU A 149 5.51 4.31 2.69
C LEU A 149 5.49 4.34 1.16
N TYR A 150 4.29 4.25 0.58
CA TYR A 150 4.10 4.10 -0.86
C TYR A 150 3.19 5.20 -1.38
N PHE A 151 3.66 5.94 -2.36
CA PHE A 151 2.88 6.97 -3.04
C PHE A 151 3.43 7.21 -4.45
N GLN A 152 2.81 8.14 -5.16
CA GLN A 152 3.35 8.69 -6.40
C GLN A 152 3.36 10.21 -6.34
N PHE A 153 4.24 10.81 -7.12
CA PHE A 153 4.12 12.22 -7.50
C PHE A 153 3.16 12.34 -8.68
N THR A 154 2.38 13.42 -8.73
CA THR A 154 1.68 13.81 -9.96
C THR A 154 2.70 14.14 -11.04
N VAL A 155 3.76 14.85 -10.66
CA VAL A 155 4.92 15.17 -11.49
C VAL A 155 6.17 15.27 -10.61
N ASN A 156 7.25 14.56 -10.95
CA ASN A 156 8.47 14.61 -10.15
C ASN A 156 9.34 15.85 -10.47
N TRP A 157 10.48 16.00 -9.81
CA TRP A 157 11.43 17.11 -10.04
C TRP A 157 12.03 17.15 -11.45
N LYS A 158 11.96 16.06 -12.22
CA LYS A 158 12.36 15.96 -13.63
C LYS A 158 11.20 16.19 -14.60
N ASN A 159 10.05 16.66 -14.13
CA ASN A 159 8.82 16.80 -14.89
C ASN A 159 8.26 15.48 -15.46
N LEU A 160 8.63 14.33 -14.87
CA LEU A 160 8.06 13.05 -15.27
C LEU A 160 6.75 12.81 -14.51
N PRO A 161 5.63 12.57 -15.22
CA PRO A 161 4.33 12.37 -14.59
C PRO A 161 4.26 11.05 -13.84
N LYS A 162 3.38 10.98 -12.84
CA LYS A 162 2.98 9.73 -12.16
C LYS A 162 4.16 8.89 -11.69
N THR A 163 5.25 9.49 -11.21
CA THR A 163 6.43 8.72 -10.77
C THR A 163 6.16 8.09 -9.40
N LEU A 164 6.36 6.78 -9.27
CA LEU A 164 6.29 6.09 -7.97
C LEU A 164 7.41 6.53 -7.03
N TYR A 165 7.09 6.64 -5.76
CA TYR A 165 8.05 6.82 -4.69
C TYR A 165 7.70 5.86 -3.55
N CYS A 166 8.58 4.88 -3.35
CA CYS A 166 8.36 3.80 -2.40
C CYS A 166 9.52 3.78 -1.42
N VAL A 167 9.20 3.94 -0.14
CA VAL A 167 10.15 3.88 0.97
C VAL A 167 9.94 2.56 1.68
N ASN A 168 11.01 1.78 1.81
CA ASN A 168 11.08 0.65 2.75
C ASN A 168 12.28 0.93 3.67
N SER A 169 12.00 1.09 4.95
CA SER A 169 13.00 1.50 5.95
C SER A 169 12.66 0.90 7.31
N THR A 170 13.34 1.35 8.35
CA THR A 170 13.07 1.01 9.74
C THR A 170 12.93 2.28 10.56
N PHE A 171 12.13 2.26 11.63
CA PHE A 171 12.07 3.39 12.55
C PHE A 171 13.37 3.58 13.32
N HIS A 172 13.88 4.81 13.39
CA HIS A 172 15.12 5.14 14.10
C HIS A 172 14.85 5.65 15.51
N THR A 173 14.02 6.68 15.65
CA THR A 173 13.61 7.23 16.94
C THR A 173 12.16 6.85 17.19
N VAL A 174 11.84 6.37 18.38
CA VAL A 174 10.46 6.12 18.82
C VAL A 174 10.24 6.75 20.17
N GLN A 175 9.20 7.57 20.29
CA GLN A 175 8.81 8.25 21.50
C GLN A 175 7.33 7.99 21.78
N ILE A 176 7.02 7.63 23.02
CA ILE A 176 5.65 7.47 23.49
C ILE A 176 5.40 8.61 24.47
N SER A 177 4.47 9.49 24.12
CA SER A 177 4.13 10.67 24.94
C SER A 177 2.67 11.03 24.75
N ALA A 178 1.98 11.38 25.83
CA ALA A 178 0.59 11.86 25.79
C ALA A 178 -0.36 10.95 24.99
N GLY A 179 -0.22 9.63 25.14
CA GLY A 179 -1.05 8.66 24.43
C GLY A 179 -0.83 8.63 22.92
N GLN A 180 0.30 9.11 22.41
CA GLN A 180 0.69 9.03 21.00
C GLN A 180 2.02 8.31 20.87
N ILE A 181 2.21 7.60 19.75
CA ILE A 181 3.48 7.02 19.37
C ILE A 181 4.03 7.83 18.20
N LYS A 182 5.16 8.50 18.41
CA LYS A 182 5.87 9.25 17.38
C LYS A 182 7.10 8.46 16.97
N ALA A 183 7.33 8.32 15.68
CA ALA A 183 8.51 7.65 15.19
C ALA A 183 9.04 8.25 13.90
N SER A 184 10.36 8.28 13.74
CA SER A 184 11.02 8.81 12.54
C SER A 184 11.63 7.71 11.69
N PHE A 185 11.61 7.92 10.38
CA PHE A 185 12.27 7.09 9.37
C PHE A 185 12.62 7.96 8.17
N ASN A 186 13.52 7.52 7.30
CA ASN A 186 13.90 8.30 6.13
C ASN A 186 14.08 7.44 4.89
N SER A 187 14.08 8.13 3.75
CA SER A 187 14.63 7.65 2.49
C SER A 187 15.99 8.31 2.23
N ALA A 188 16.52 8.16 1.02
CA ALA A 188 17.72 8.88 0.58
C ALA A 188 17.51 10.41 0.48
N TYR A 189 16.27 10.89 0.33
CA TYR A 189 15.99 12.31 0.06
C TYR A 189 15.09 12.98 1.11
N TYR A 190 14.24 12.21 1.78
CA TYR A 190 13.22 12.77 2.67
C TYR A 190 13.33 12.16 4.05
N MET A 191 13.09 12.99 5.06
CA MET A 191 12.82 12.53 6.42
C MET A 191 11.32 12.47 6.64
N PHE A 192 10.87 11.46 7.37
CA PHE A 192 9.47 11.25 7.70
C PHE A 192 9.31 11.07 9.20
N ASP A 193 8.28 11.70 9.76
CA ASP A 193 7.77 11.37 11.09
C ASP A 193 6.36 10.79 10.95
N ALA A 194 6.14 9.62 11.54
CA ALA A 194 4.82 9.05 11.73
C ALA A 194 4.34 9.32 13.16
N ILE A 195 3.09 9.75 13.30
CA ILE A 195 2.37 9.80 14.57
C ILE A 195 1.20 8.82 14.47
N ILE A 196 1.17 7.83 15.35
CA ILE A 196 0.00 6.95 15.51
C ILE A 196 -0.70 7.35 16.80
N TYR A 197 -2.03 7.35 16.73
CA TYR A 197 -2.92 7.61 17.86
C TYR A 197 -3.55 6.27 18.29
N PRO A 198 -2.93 5.53 19.23
CA PRO A 198 -3.43 4.23 19.69
C PRO A 198 -4.89 4.33 20.15
N GLY A 199 -5.65 3.25 19.93
CA GLY A 199 -7.09 3.23 20.21
C GLY A 199 -7.96 3.94 19.16
N THR A 200 -7.36 4.69 18.23
CA THR A 200 -8.06 5.30 17.10
C THR A 200 -7.66 4.64 15.78
N LYS A 201 -8.35 5.03 14.69
CA LYS A 201 -7.95 4.68 13.32
C LYS A 201 -7.03 5.73 12.68
N ASN A 202 -6.61 6.75 13.42
CA ASN A 202 -5.92 7.88 12.83
C ASN A 202 -4.40 7.72 12.89
N ALA A 203 -3.75 8.25 11.87
CA ALA A 203 -2.32 8.40 11.77
C ALA A 203 -2.01 9.73 11.11
N LYS A 204 -0.79 10.22 11.32
CA LYS A 204 -0.25 11.38 10.60
C LYS A 204 1.14 11.05 10.11
N VAL A 205 1.47 11.46 8.90
CA VAL A 205 2.83 11.40 8.37
C VAL A 205 3.26 12.82 8.03
N THR A 206 4.39 13.25 8.56
CA THR A 206 5.05 14.50 8.18
C THR A 206 6.25 14.18 7.31
N MET A 207 6.29 14.71 6.09
CA MET A 207 7.42 14.60 5.18
C MET A 207 8.23 15.89 5.22
N ARG A 208 9.56 15.78 5.28
CA ARG A 208 10.48 16.92 5.33
C ARG A 208 11.56 16.84 4.27
N GLU A 209 11.85 18.00 3.69
CA GLU A 209 12.96 18.24 2.77
C GLU A 209 13.55 19.61 3.10
N ASN A 210 14.81 19.66 3.53
CA ASN A 210 15.45 20.90 3.98
C ASN A 210 14.62 21.62 5.08
N GLN A 211 14.24 22.88 4.85
CA GLN A 211 13.42 23.68 5.77
C GLN A 211 11.90 23.55 5.52
N MET A 212 11.48 22.66 4.60
CA MET A 212 10.07 22.48 4.26
C MET A 212 9.51 21.23 4.92
N ASP A 213 8.30 21.34 5.47
CA ASP A 213 7.52 20.22 5.96
C ASP A 213 6.05 20.29 5.52
N ARG A 214 5.45 19.12 5.32
CA ARG A 214 3.99 18.96 5.13
C ARG A 214 3.54 17.74 5.90
N SER A 215 2.38 17.87 6.52
CA SER A 215 1.73 16.78 7.25
C SER A 215 0.51 16.27 6.48
N PHE A 216 0.32 14.97 6.54
CA PHE A 216 -0.76 14.24 5.90
C PHE A 216 -1.51 13.46 6.96
N ASP A 217 -2.83 13.60 6.99
CA ASP A 217 -3.69 12.77 7.81
C ASP A 217 -3.99 11.47 7.06
N LEU A 218 -3.86 10.35 7.76
CA LEU A 218 -4.13 9.02 7.25
C LEU A 218 -5.13 8.30 8.16
N VAL A 219 -5.89 7.40 7.56
CA VAL A 219 -6.88 6.57 8.25
C VAL A 219 -6.55 5.10 8.03
N GLN A 220 -6.67 4.32 9.09
CA GLN A 220 -6.41 2.89 9.09
C GLN A 220 -7.45 2.19 8.19
N ASN A 221 -6.96 1.43 7.22
CA ASN A 221 -7.73 0.67 6.25
C ASN A 221 -7.04 -0.68 6.06
N ASP A 222 -7.24 -1.63 6.97
CA ASP A 222 -6.68 -2.98 6.87
C ASP A 222 -7.75 -4.06 6.96
N TRP A 223 -7.37 -5.31 6.63
CA TRP A 223 -8.29 -6.45 6.49
C TRP A 223 -9.15 -6.73 7.73
N ARG A 224 -8.75 -6.27 8.93
CA ARG A 224 -9.58 -6.43 10.13
C ARG A 224 -10.89 -5.65 10.04
N GLN A 225 -11.00 -4.71 9.12
CA GLN A 225 -12.26 -4.03 8.82
C GLN A 225 -13.20 -4.84 7.92
N ALA A 226 -12.73 -5.91 7.27
CA ALA A 226 -13.54 -6.74 6.37
C ALA A 226 -14.68 -7.50 7.09
N HIS A 227 -14.58 -7.70 8.41
CA HIS A 227 -15.65 -8.32 9.20
C HIS A 227 -16.84 -7.37 9.50
N ARG A 228 -16.76 -6.09 9.11
CA ARG A 228 -17.91 -5.18 9.22
C ARG A 228 -18.83 -5.42 8.03
N LYS A 229 -19.96 -6.11 8.25
CA LYS A 229 -21.04 -6.20 7.27
C LYS A 229 -21.34 -4.80 6.73
N LYS A 230 -21.19 -4.59 5.41
CA LYS A 230 -21.82 -3.44 4.76
C LYS A 230 -23.32 -3.59 5.01
N ALA A 231 -23.93 -2.59 5.65
CA ALA A 231 -25.39 -2.51 5.67
C ALA A 231 -25.83 -2.41 4.21
N LEU A 232 -26.68 -3.36 3.80
CA LEU A 232 -27.41 -3.30 2.53
C LEU A 232 -28.45 -2.19 2.59
#